data_AF-A0A0D5ZGC7-F1
#
_entry.id   AF-A0A0D5ZGC7-F1
#
_cell.length_a   1.000
_cell.length_b   1.000
_cell.length_c   1.000
_cell.angle_alpha   90.00
_cell.angle_beta   90.00
_cell.angle_gamma   90.00
#
_symmetry.space_group_name_H-M   'P 1'
#
loop_
_entity.id
_entity.type
_entity.pdbx_description
1 polymer ?
#
loop_
_entity_poly.entity_id
_entity_poly.type
_entity_poly.pdbx_seq_one_letter_code
_entity_poly.pdbx_strand_id
1 'polypeptide(L)'
;MSEVVIPVGKGRVRIKKNVSKEAVKGKYVVMRSTARTGPCNDDLCQIIRGVKISLEVPGEDEDELSIFAGEGLFLAIDKSIVNSIDKGRQDITVGLGLTGRPYIKGLNYAD
;
A
#
# COMPACT_ATOMS: atom_id res chain seq x y z
N MET A 1 -18.01 6.30 12.88
CA MET A 1 -17.69 4.87 12.61
C MET A 1 -16.36 4.83 11.89
N SER A 2 -15.38 4.14 12.47
CA SER A 2 -13.98 4.57 12.46
C SER A 2 -13.16 3.97 11.32
N GLU A 3 -12.33 4.81 10.69
CA GLU A 3 -11.20 4.39 9.85
C GLU A 3 -10.10 3.87 10.76
N VAL A 4 -9.38 2.84 10.33
CA VAL A 4 -8.24 2.31 11.11
C VAL A 4 -6.99 3.07 10.69
N VAL A 5 -6.21 3.56 11.66
CA VAL A 5 -4.97 4.30 11.39
C VAL A 5 -3.78 3.47 11.83
N ILE A 6 -2.94 3.07 10.88
CA ILE A 6 -1.72 2.30 11.13
C ILE A 6 -0.51 3.23 10.95
N PRO A 7 0.32 3.46 11.99
CA PRO A 7 1.53 4.26 11.86
C PRO A 7 2.57 3.49 11.03
N VAL A 8 3.22 4.19 10.09
CA VAL A 8 4.27 3.63 9.23
C VAL A 8 5.44 4.61 9.23
N GLY A 9 6.45 4.34 10.06
CA GLY A 9 7.52 5.30 10.34
C GLY A 9 6.95 6.62 10.90
N LYS A 10 7.32 7.74 10.31
CA LYS A 10 6.82 9.09 10.60
C LYS A 10 5.53 9.46 9.84
N GLY A 11 5.09 8.61 8.92
CA GLY A 11 3.81 8.74 8.22
C GLY A 11 2.73 7.84 8.81
N ARG A 12 1.60 7.75 8.12
CA ARG A 12 0.47 6.90 8.54
C ARG A 12 -0.35 6.42 7.35
N VAL A 13 -0.96 5.26 7.51
CA VAL A 13 -1.88 4.67 6.54
C VAL A 13 -3.27 4.53 7.17
N ARG A 14 -4.24 5.22 6.59
CA ARG A 14 -5.66 5.17 6.94
C ARG A 14 -6.35 4.13 6.08
N ILE A 15 -6.85 3.08 6.72
CA ILE A 15 -7.59 2.02 6.07
C ILE A 15 -9.08 2.32 6.23
N LYS A 16 -9.75 2.54 5.10
CA LYS A 16 -11.19 2.77 5.09
C LYS A 16 -11.96 1.52 5.52
N LYS A 17 -13.14 1.75 6.09
CA LYS A 17 -14.04 0.71 6.61
C LYS A 17 -14.35 -0.43 5.63
N ASN A 18 -14.40 -0.13 4.33
CA ASN A 18 -14.69 -1.15 3.32
C ASN A 18 -13.52 -2.11 3.10
N VAL A 19 -12.28 -1.64 3.24
CA VAL A 19 -11.08 -2.49 3.23
C VAL A 19 -10.99 -3.27 4.54
N SER A 20 -11.17 -2.60 5.67
CA SER A 20 -11.07 -3.27 6.98
C SER A 20 -12.05 -4.43 7.13
N LYS A 21 -13.29 -4.28 6.66
CA LYS A 21 -14.29 -5.36 6.62
C LYS A 21 -13.85 -6.61 5.84
N GLU A 22 -13.07 -6.44 4.78
CA GLU A 22 -12.57 -7.56 3.99
C GLU A 22 -11.30 -8.14 4.61
N ALA A 23 -10.46 -7.31 5.22
CA ALA A 23 -9.20 -7.70 5.86
C ALA A 23 -9.40 -8.49 7.17
N VAL A 24 -10.43 -8.18 7.98
CA VAL A 24 -10.74 -8.93 9.22
C VAL A 24 -11.10 -10.41 9.00
N LYS A 25 -11.27 -10.85 7.74
CA LYS A 25 -11.46 -12.26 7.36
C LYS A 25 -10.13 -13.04 7.28
N GLY A 26 -9.12 -12.63 8.05
CA GLY A 26 -7.78 -13.23 8.06
C GLY A 26 -6.91 -12.85 6.86
N LYS A 27 -7.16 -11.70 6.24
CA LYS A 27 -6.39 -11.19 5.09
C LYS A 27 -5.56 -9.98 5.48
N TYR A 28 -4.38 -9.88 4.92
CA TYR A 28 -3.49 -8.73 5.05
C TYR A 28 -3.80 -7.73 3.95
N VAL A 29 -3.74 -6.45 4.28
CA VAL A 29 -3.66 -5.40 3.27
C VAL A 29 -2.21 -5.37 2.80
N VAL A 30 -1.97 -5.74 1.55
CA VAL A 30 -0.62 -5.82 0.98
C VAL A 30 -0.41 -4.66 0.02
N MET A 31 0.71 -3.96 0.17
CA MET A 31 1.15 -2.87 -0.70
C MET A 31 2.49 -3.23 -1.33
N ARG A 32 2.47 -3.60 -2.61
CA ARG A 32 3.68 -3.90 -3.39
C ARG A 32 3.98 -2.79 -4.38
N SER A 33 5.25 -2.49 -4.54
CA SER A 33 5.76 -1.63 -5.58
C SER A 33 5.64 -2.35 -6.92
N THR A 34 5.26 -1.60 -7.95
CA THR A 34 5.20 -2.10 -9.32
C THR A 34 6.03 -1.20 -10.21
N ALA A 35 6.66 -1.81 -11.20
CA ALA A 35 7.33 -1.08 -12.26
C ALA A 35 6.75 -1.54 -13.59
N ARG A 36 6.45 -0.60 -14.47
CA ARG A 36 6.08 -0.89 -15.85
C ARG A 36 6.85 0.00 -16.79
N THR A 37 7.15 -0.52 -17.97
CA THR A 37 7.75 0.27 -19.04
C THR A 37 6.70 1.26 -19.56
N GLY A 38 7.04 2.54 -19.45
CA GLY A 38 6.31 3.66 -20.03
C GLY A 38 6.72 3.90 -21.49
N PRO A 39 6.25 5.00 -22.09
CA PRO A 39 6.65 5.36 -23.44
C PRO A 39 8.17 5.55 -23.53
N CYS A 40 8.75 5.09 -24.63
CA CYS A 40 10.16 5.27 -24.94
C CYS A 40 10.31 6.49 -25.86
N ASN A 41 11.28 7.36 -25.55
CA ASN A 41 11.76 8.39 -26.47
C ASN A 41 13.16 7.96 -26.90
N ASP A 42 13.34 7.77 -28.21
CA ASP A 42 14.54 7.17 -28.79
C ASP A 42 14.87 5.81 -28.13
N ASP A 43 16.06 5.68 -27.52
CA ASP A 43 16.55 4.45 -26.87
C ASP A 43 16.32 4.42 -25.34
N LEU A 44 15.64 5.43 -24.78
CA LEU A 44 15.38 5.54 -23.34
C LEU A 44 13.90 5.34 -23.04
N CYS A 45 13.58 4.17 -22.46
CA CYS A 45 12.25 3.89 -21.95
C CYS A 45 12.06 4.44 -20.54
N GLN A 46 10.98 5.19 -20.33
CA GLN A 46 10.63 5.65 -18.99
C GLN A 46 10.18 4.47 -18.12
N ILE A 47 10.68 4.35 -16.89
CA ILE A 47 10.14 3.39 -15.92
C ILE A 47 9.07 4.08 -15.11
N ILE A 48 7.81 3.66 -15.28
CA ILE A 48 6.69 4.15 -14.48
C ILE A 48 6.58 3.26 -13.26
N ARG A 49 6.95 3.80 -12.11
CA ARG A 49 6.75 3.17 -10.81
C ARG A 49 5.33 3.42 -10.31
N GLY A 50 4.78 2.44 -9.61
CA GLY A 50 3.46 2.51 -9.02
C GLY A 50 3.37 1.65 -7.77
N VAL A 51 2.18 1.63 -7.18
CA VAL A 51 1.87 0.76 -6.06
C VAL A 51 0.62 -0.02 -6.38
N LYS A 52 0.69 -1.33 -6.17
CA LYS A 52 -0.44 -2.24 -6.23
C LYS A 52 -0.86 -2.58 -4.81
N ILE A 53 -2.16 -2.46 -4.56
CA ILE A 53 -2.78 -2.89 -3.32
C ILE A 53 -3.53 -4.20 -3.58
N SER A 54 -3.39 -5.15 -2.68
CA SER A 54 -4.11 -6.42 -2.69
C SER A 54 -4.54 -6.81 -1.28
N LEU A 55 -5.51 -7.73 -1.21
CA LEU A 55 -5.93 -8.37 0.03
C LEU A 55 -5.55 -9.84 -0.07
N GLU A 56 -4.49 -10.23 0.62
CA GLU A 56 -3.86 -11.55 0.50
C GLU A 56 -3.92 -12.29 1.82
N VAL A 57 -3.92 -13.61 1.78
CA VAL A 57 -3.71 -14.44 2.98
C VAL A 57 -2.20 -14.44 3.24
N PRO A 58 -1.74 -14.34 4.49
CA PRO A 58 -0.32 -14.44 4.81
C PRO A 58 0.30 -15.69 4.17
N GLY A 59 1.46 -15.52 3.55
CA GLY A 59 2.16 -16.55 2.79
C GLY A 59 3.65 -16.53 3.07
N GLU A 60 4.40 -17.46 2.47
CA GLU A 60 5.83 -17.65 2.74
C GLU A 60 6.70 -16.52 2.15
N ASP A 61 6.23 -15.79 1.12
CA ASP A 61 6.94 -14.65 0.49
C ASP A 61 6.81 -13.32 1.28
N GLU A 62 6.73 -13.38 2.61
CA GLU A 62 6.64 -12.18 3.47
C GLU A 62 7.99 -11.56 3.82
N ASP A 63 9.10 -12.23 3.51
CA ASP A 63 10.46 -11.82 3.95
C ASP A 63 10.90 -10.44 3.41
N GLU A 64 10.33 -9.98 2.30
CA GLU A 64 10.64 -8.66 1.73
C GLU A 64 9.64 -7.55 2.17
N LEU A 65 8.61 -7.92 2.93
CA LEU A 65 7.53 -7.03 3.36
C LEU A 65 7.73 -6.60 4.82
N SER A 66 7.56 -5.30 5.06
CA SER A 66 7.44 -4.77 6.42
C SER A 66 5.99 -4.88 6.87
N ILE A 67 5.76 -5.58 7.98
CA ILE A 67 4.43 -5.81 8.55
C ILE A 67 4.16 -4.81 9.67
N PHE A 68 3.03 -4.13 9.57
CA PHE A 68 2.50 -3.21 10.57
C PHE A 68 1.11 -3.69 11.00
N ALA A 69 0.78 -3.54 12.29
CA ALA A 69 -0.52 -3.92 12.82
C ALA A 69 -1.23 -2.72 13.47
N GLY A 70 -2.55 -2.67 13.35
CA GLY A 70 -3.38 -1.68 14.03
C GLY A 70 -4.85 -2.07 14.05
N GLU A 71 -5.49 -1.95 15.21
CA GLU A 71 -6.92 -2.24 15.44
C GLU A 71 -7.39 -3.60 14.87
N GLY A 72 -6.55 -4.64 14.96
CA GLY A 72 -6.86 -6.00 14.47
C GLY A 72 -6.67 -6.20 12.97
N LEU A 73 -6.06 -5.24 12.27
CA LEU A 73 -5.66 -5.36 10.87
C LEU A 73 -4.14 -5.48 10.73
N PHE A 74 -3.72 -6.22 9.72
CA PHE A 74 -2.33 -6.33 9.30
C PHE A 74 -2.14 -5.64 7.95
N LEU A 75 -1.07 -4.86 7.86
CA LEU A 75 -0.65 -4.11 6.70
C LEU A 75 0.78 -4.51 6.37
N ALA A 76 0.96 -5.22 5.26
CA ALA A 76 2.26 -5.62 4.74
C ALA A 76 2.66 -4.70 3.60
N ILE A 77 3.84 -4.09 3.66
CA ILE A 77 4.27 -3.06 2.71
C ILE A 77 5.71 -3.30 2.28
N ASP A 78 6.00 -3.17 0.98
CA ASP A 78 7.37 -3.13 0.48
C ASP A 78 8.18 -2.04 1.20
N LYS A 79 9.44 -2.37 1.51
CA LYS A 79 10.36 -1.45 2.19
C LYS A 79 10.56 -0.13 1.44
N SER A 80 10.55 -0.16 0.11
CA SER A 80 10.65 1.03 -0.75
C SER A 80 9.49 2.02 -0.51
N ILE A 81 8.27 1.49 -0.37
CA ILE A 81 7.07 2.27 -0.07
C ILE A 81 7.15 2.78 1.37
N VAL A 82 7.53 1.96 2.35
CA VAL A 82 7.73 2.40 3.75
C VAL A 82 8.66 3.61 3.81
N ASN A 83 9.79 3.55 3.10
CA ASN A 83 10.75 4.66 3.05
C ASN A 83 10.15 5.94 2.46
N SER A 84 9.33 5.82 1.41
CA SER A 84 8.64 6.97 0.80
C SER A 84 7.64 7.61 1.78
N ILE A 85 6.89 6.79 2.52
CA ILE A 85 5.93 7.22 3.54
C ILE A 85 6.66 7.94 4.69
N ASP A 86 7.73 7.32 5.21
CA ASP A 86 8.50 7.84 6.33
C ASP A 86 9.19 9.16 5.99
N LYS A 87 9.92 9.21 4.86
CA LYS A 87 10.62 10.42 4.41
C LYS A 87 9.65 11.57 4.14
N GLY A 88 8.55 11.28 3.45
CA GLY A 88 7.54 12.28 3.10
C GLY A 88 6.57 12.63 4.23
N ARG A 89 6.65 11.95 5.39
CA ARG A 89 5.67 12.05 6.50
C ARG A 89 4.22 11.96 5.99
N GLN A 90 3.99 11.04 5.06
CA GLN A 90 2.79 11.04 4.23
C GLN A 90 1.58 10.51 5.03
N ASP A 91 0.41 11.09 4.80
CA ASP A 91 -0.87 10.61 5.30
C ASP A 91 -1.64 9.98 4.13
N ILE A 92 -1.67 8.65 4.13
CA ILE A 92 -2.15 7.85 3.01
C ILE A 92 -3.51 7.27 3.34
N THR A 93 -4.41 7.22 2.37
CA THR A 93 -5.69 6.55 2.52
C THR A 93 -5.81 5.39 1.55
N VAL A 94 -6.14 4.21 2.08
CA VAL A 94 -6.42 2.99 1.33
C VAL A 94 -7.91 2.68 1.42
N GLY A 95 -8.55 2.44 0.28
CA GLY A 95 -9.98 2.15 0.20
C GLY A 95 -10.33 1.18 -0.92
N LEU A 96 -11.55 0.64 -0.89
CA LEU A 96 -12.14 -0.05 -2.05
C LEU A 96 -13.03 0.90 -2.84
N GLY A 97 -12.94 0.85 -4.17
CA GLY A 97 -13.89 1.49 -5.08
C GLY A 97 -15.19 0.70 -5.17
N LEU A 98 -16.17 1.25 -5.91
CA LEU A 98 -17.49 0.62 -6.10
C LEU A 98 -17.39 -0.75 -6.79
N THR A 99 -16.38 -0.96 -7.63
CA THR A 99 -16.11 -2.22 -8.33
C THR A 99 -15.30 -3.22 -7.49
N GLY A 100 -15.09 -2.95 -6.20
CA GLY A 100 -14.23 -3.77 -5.34
C GLY A 100 -12.73 -3.62 -5.61
N ARG A 101 -12.33 -2.75 -6.55
CA ARG A 101 -10.92 -2.49 -6.83
C ARG A 101 -10.32 -1.60 -5.73
N PRO A 102 -9.18 -1.98 -5.13
CA PRO A 102 -8.52 -1.14 -4.14
C PRO A 102 -7.91 0.10 -4.79
N TYR A 103 -7.86 1.20 -4.04
CA TYR A 103 -7.24 2.45 -4.44
C TYR A 103 -6.41 3.03 -3.30
N ILE A 104 -5.44 3.86 -3.68
CA ILE A 104 -4.61 4.64 -2.78
C ILE A 104 -4.78 6.14 -3.05
N LYS A 105 -4.75 6.95 -2.00
CA LYS A 105 -4.71 8.42 -2.07
C LYS A 105 -3.65 8.95 -1.12
N GLY A 106 -3.06 10.09 -1.47
CA GLY A 106 -2.08 10.78 -0.62
C GLY A 106 -0.68 10.17 -0.64
N LEU A 107 -0.45 9.10 -1.43
CA LEU A 107 0.88 8.56 -1.64
C LEU A 107 1.55 9.30 -2.80
N ASN A 108 2.63 10.01 -2.49
CA ASN A 108 3.59 10.49 -3.47
C ASN A 108 4.77 9.52 -3.54
N TYR A 109 4.69 8.60 -4.49
CA TYR A 109 5.71 7.60 -4.76
C TYR A 109 6.47 8.01 -6.03
N ALA A 110 7.33 9.01 -5.86
CA ALA A 110 8.31 9.42 -6.85
C ALA A 110 9.70 9.01 -6.34
N ASP A 111 10.59 8.65 -7.27
CA ASP A 111 12.01 8.40 -7.01
C ASP A 111 12.70 9.67 -6.47
#